data_AF-A0A9C6YPL7-F1
#
_entry.id   AF-A0A9C6YPL7-F1
#
_cell.length_a   1.000
_cell.length_b   1.000
_cell.length_c   1.000
_cell.angle_alpha   90.00
_cell.angle_beta   90.00
_cell.angle_gamma   90.00
#
_symmetry.space_group_name_H-M   'P 1'
#
loop_
_entity.id
_entity.type
_entity.pdbx_description
1 polymer ?
#
loop_
_entity_poly.entity_id
_entity_poly.type
_entity_poly.pdbx_seq_one_letter_code
_entity_poly.pdbx_strand_id
1 'polypeptide(L)'
;EECALWMPSRTGLNLQLSHTLHNQIQVGSSVPINLPVVNQVFNSNRAIRIPHTCPLARIRPLAGRYVPPEVVAVRVPLLHLSNFQINDWPDMSARSYAVMVLMLPSDSARKWHVYELELVEVVADQVAVALSHAAILEESMRARDLLMDQNVALDLARREAEMAIRARNDFLAVMNHEMRTPM
;
A
#
# COMPACT_ATOMS: atom_id res chain seq x y z
N GLU A 1 19.98 -7.39 13.51
CA GLU A 1 19.65 -6.24 12.65
C GLU A 1 18.14 -6.14 12.56
N GLU A 2 17.58 -4.97 12.30
CA GLU A 2 16.15 -4.79 12.07
C GLU A 2 15.95 -3.76 10.96
N CYS A 3 14.95 -3.97 10.10
CA CYS A 3 14.49 -2.99 9.12
C CYS A 3 12.99 -2.81 9.31
N ALA A 4 12.53 -1.56 9.31
CA ALA A 4 11.13 -1.21 9.42
C ALA A 4 10.76 -0.16 8.38
N LEU A 5 9.56 -0.31 7.81
CA LEU A 5 8.99 0.64 6.87
C LEU A 5 7.77 1.33 7.50
N TRP A 6 7.86 2.65 7.61
CA TRP A 6 6.82 3.52 8.12
C TRP A 6 6.11 4.22 6.97
N MET A 7 4.82 3.95 6.82
CA MET A 7 4.00 4.47 5.72
C MET A 7 3.12 5.61 6.22
N PRO A 8 2.91 6.69 5.46
CA PRO A 8 1.92 7.70 5.78
C PRO A 8 0.52 7.07 5.90
N SER A 9 -0.20 7.47 6.95
CA SER A 9 -1.60 7.12 7.16
C SER A 9 -2.51 7.82 6.16
N ARG A 10 -3.74 7.30 6.01
CA ARG A 10 -4.79 7.91 5.16
C ARG A 10 -5.08 9.38 5.49
N THR A 11 -4.91 9.78 6.75
CA THR A 11 -5.10 11.18 7.17
C THR A 11 -3.95 12.10 6.77
N GLY A 12 -2.79 11.55 6.38
CA GLY A 12 -1.56 12.30 6.10
C GLY A 12 -0.87 12.88 7.35
N LEU A 13 -1.47 12.78 8.54
CA LEU A 13 -0.95 13.41 9.77
C LEU A 13 0.07 12.55 10.51
N ASN A 14 0.01 11.24 10.31
CA ASN A 14 0.83 10.25 11.03
C ASN A 14 1.48 9.27 10.07
N LEU A 15 2.63 8.73 10.47
CA LEU A 15 3.28 7.55 9.91
C LEU A 15 2.86 6.32 10.72
N GLN A 16 2.56 5.22 10.05
CA GLN A 16 2.19 3.93 10.65
C GLN A 16 3.22 2.88 10.27
N LEU A 17 3.59 2.02 11.23
CA LEU A 17 4.48 0.90 10.97
C LEU A 17 3.77 -0.13 10.06
N SER A 18 4.27 -0.31 8.84
CA SER A 18 3.67 -1.18 7.83
C SER A 18 4.38 -2.53 7.72
N HIS A 19 5.71 -2.52 7.68
CA HIS A 19 6.51 -3.73 7.54
C HIS A 19 7.71 -3.73 8.47
N THR A 20 8.11 -4.92 8.91
CA THR A 20 9.33 -5.18 9.69
C THR A 20 10.01 -6.43 9.16
N LEU A 21 11.35 -6.46 9.11
CA LEU A 21 12.11 -7.60 8.57
C LEU A 21 11.78 -8.92 9.27
N HIS A 22 11.64 -8.91 10.60
CA HIS A 22 11.36 -10.12 11.38
C HIS A 22 9.86 -10.37 11.63
N ASN A 23 8.97 -9.67 10.92
CA ASN A 23 7.51 -9.78 11.00
C ASN A 23 6.93 -9.73 12.43
N GLN A 24 7.63 -9.07 13.36
CA GLN A 24 7.17 -8.79 14.73
C GLN A 24 6.43 -7.45 14.73
N ILE A 25 5.31 -7.38 14.02
CA ILE A 25 4.53 -6.15 13.89
C ILE A 25 3.85 -5.87 15.24
N GLN A 26 4.29 -4.82 15.94
CA GLN A 26 3.45 -4.17 16.94
C GLN A 26 2.33 -3.45 16.19
N VAL A 27 1.20 -4.12 16.01
CA VAL A 27 0.01 -3.56 15.35
C VAL A 27 -0.38 -2.26 16.05
N GLY A 28 -0.47 -1.15 15.31
CA GLY A 28 -0.94 0.14 15.82
C GLY A 28 0.13 1.16 16.20
N SER A 29 1.43 0.90 15.98
CA SER A 29 2.47 1.90 16.19
C SER A 29 2.35 3.04 15.17
N SER A 30 1.99 4.23 15.65
CA SER A 30 1.89 5.45 14.85
C SER A 30 2.77 6.58 15.40
N VAL A 31 3.36 7.35 14.50
CA VAL A 31 4.26 8.47 14.82
C VAL A 31 3.81 9.72 14.07
N PRO A 32 3.71 10.90 14.72
CA PRO A 32 3.33 12.13 14.04
C PRO A 32 4.32 12.51 12.94
N ILE A 33 3.80 12.95 11.78
CA ILE A 33 4.64 13.32 10.62
C ILE A 33 5.41 14.63 10.86
N ASN A 34 4.90 15.49 11.74
CA ASN A 34 5.46 16.79 12.05
C ASN A 34 6.66 16.74 13.02
N LEU A 35 7.12 15.55 13.42
CA LEU A 35 8.31 15.42 14.26
C LEU A 35 9.55 15.99 13.54
N PRO A 36 10.44 16.69 14.27
CA PRO A 36 11.62 17.32 13.67
C PRO A 36 12.53 16.30 12.97
N VAL A 37 12.65 15.09 13.54
CA VAL A 37 13.41 13.99 12.93
C VAL A 37 12.78 13.53 11.61
N VAL A 38 11.45 13.41 11.55
CA VAL A 38 10.74 13.02 10.31
C VAL A 38 10.94 14.09 9.24
N ASN A 39 10.77 15.36 9.59
CA ASN A 39 11.01 16.48 8.68
C ASN A 39 12.46 16.50 8.17
N GLN A 40 13.44 16.17 9.02
CA GLN A 40 14.84 16.06 8.61
C GLN A 40 15.05 14.92 7.61
N VAL A 41 14.44 13.75 7.84
CA VAL A 41 14.49 12.62 6.91
C VAL A 41 13.87 13.02 5.57
N PHE A 42 12.70 13.66 5.58
CA PHE A 42 11.99 14.03 4.36
C PHE A 42 12.69 15.10 3.53
N ASN A 43 13.37 16.05 4.18
CA ASN A 43 14.13 17.09 3.50
C ASN A 43 15.52 16.63 3.04
N SER A 44 15.94 15.41 3.38
CA SER A 44 17.23 14.83 2.99
C SER A 44 17.06 13.75 1.93
N ASN A 45 17.93 13.74 0.91
CA ASN A 45 18.04 12.60 -0.01
C ASN A 45 18.95 11.50 0.55
N ARG A 46 19.60 11.75 1.68
CA ARG A 46 20.61 10.89 2.27
C ARG A 46 20.07 10.09 3.43
N ALA A 47 20.69 8.95 3.70
CA ALA A 47 20.48 8.18 4.92
C ALA A 47 21.02 8.98 6.12
N ILE A 48 20.16 9.27 7.09
CA ILE A 48 20.51 10.05 8.28
C ILE A 48 20.54 9.17 9.53
N ARG A 49 21.49 9.42 10.41
CA ARG A 49 21.51 8.78 11.73
C ARG A 49 20.48 9.46 12.63
N ILE A 50 19.63 8.66 13.27
CA ILE A 50 18.61 9.16 14.20
C ILE A 50 18.86 8.59 15.60
N PRO A 51 18.43 9.30 16.66
CA PRO A 51 18.52 8.76 18.01
C PRO A 51 17.69 7.47 18.15
N HIS A 52 18.23 6.46 18.83
CA HIS A 52 17.49 5.23 19.18
C HIS A 52 16.27 5.49 20.09
N THR A 53 16.21 6.66 20.74
CA THR A 53 15.07 7.13 21.52
C THR A 53 13.93 7.68 20.66
N CYS A 54 14.17 7.89 19.36
CA CYS A 54 13.16 8.37 18.43
C CYS A 54 11.98 7.39 18.35
N PRO A 55 10.72 7.86 18.27
CA PRO A 55 9.56 6.99 18.10
C PRO A 55 9.67 6.04 16.90
N LEU A 56 10.32 6.48 15.81
CA LEU A 56 10.59 5.66 14.63
C LEU A 56 11.49 4.45 14.89
N ALA A 57 12.33 4.52 15.92
CA ALA A 57 13.27 3.47 16.31
C ALA A 57 12.69 2.50 17.35
N ARG A 58 11.49 2.78 17.90
CA ARG A 58 10.84 1.95 18.93
C ARG A 58 10.13 0.72 18.35
N ILE A 59 10.80 -0.01 17.46
CA ILE A 59 10.24 -1.20 16.77
C ILE A 59 10.35 -2.45 17.66
N ARG A 60 11.27 -2.46 18.64
CA ARG A 60 11.42 -3.54 19.62
C ARG A 60 11.51 -3.01 21.06
N PRO A 61 11.02 -3.76 22.07
CA PRO A 61 11.29 -3.45 23.46
C PRO A 61 12.80 -3.49 23.75
N LEU A 62 13.32 -2.47 24.44
CA LEU A 62 14.71 -2.47 24.93
C LEU A 62 14.84 -3.53 26.04
N ALA A 63 15.16 -4.76 25.68
CA ALA A 63 15.50 -5.79 26.66
C ALA A 63 16.94 -5.57 27.14
N GLY A 64 17.12 -4.81 28.22
CA GLY A 64 18.33 -4.83 29.07
C GLY A 64 19.68 -4.58 28.39
N ARG A 65 19.75 -3.78 27.33
CA ARG A 65 21.00 -3.59 26.57
C ARG A 65 21.85 -2.45 27.14
N TYR A 66 23.13 -2.74 27.38
CA TYR A 66 24.13 -1.79 27.90
C TYR A 66 24.61 -0.75 26.87
N VAL A 67 24.34 -0.97 25.57
CA VAL A 67 24.81 -0.09 24.48
C VAL A 67 23.67 0.29 23.52
N PRO A 68 23.53 1.60 23.28
CA PRO A 68 22.91 2.22 22.14
C PRO A 68 22.85 1.48 20.80
N PRO A 69 21.74 0.95 20.23
CA PRO A 69 21.80 0.56 18.82
C PRO A 69 22.00 1.79 17.94
N GLU A 70 22.81 1.67 16.90
CA GLU A 70 22.88 2.72 15.88
C GLU A 70 21.73 2.59 14.89
N VAL A 71 20.99 3.68 14.73
CA VAL A 71 19.76 3.72 13.93
C VAL A 71 19.93 4.72 12.80
N VAL A 72 19.52 4.29 11.62
CA VAL A 72 19.53 5.09 10.40
C VAL A 72 18.13 5.15 9.84
N ALA A 73 17.74 6.31 9.36
CA ALA A 73 16.49 6.53 8.65
C ALA A 73 16.75 7.13 7.28
N VAL A 74 16.00 6.67 6.28
CA VAL A 74 16.05 7.18 4.92
C VAL A 74 14.62 7.33 4.41
N ARG A 75 14.35 8.39 3.64
CA ARG A 75 13.06 8.55 3.00
C ARG A 75 12.94 7.58 1.82
N VAL A 76 11.75 7.04 1.62
CA VAL A 76 11.40 6.21 0.47
C VAL A 76 10.32 6.97 -0.31
N PRO A 77 10.59 7.43 -1.55
CA PRO A 77 9.58 8.11 -2.34
C PRO A 77 8.43 7.16 -2.68
N LEU A 78 7.19 7.58 -2.42
CA LEU A 78 6.02 6.84 -2.86
C LEU A 78 5.68 7.32 -4.27
N LEU A 79 6.06 6.51 -5.26
CA LEU A 79 5.84 6.80 -6.67
C LEU A 79 4.37 6.52 -7.00
N HIS A 80 3.60 7.57 -7.24
CA HIS A 80 2.20 7.45 -7.66
C HIS A 80 2.14 7.40 -9.18
N LEU A 81 1.63 6.31 -9.76
CA LEU A 81 1.51 6.14 -11.21
C LEU A 81 0.05 5.95 -11.68
N SER A 82 -0.94 6.14 -10.80
CA SER A 82 -2.33 5.76 -11.07
C SER A 82 -3.23 6.96 -11.40
N ASN A 83 -3.95 6.87 -12.52
CA ASN A 83 -5.06 7.76 -12.91
C ASN A 83 -6.45 7.23 -12.46
N PHE A 84 -6.50 6.01 -11.92
CA PHE A 84 -7.69 5.51 -11.23
C PHE A 84 -7.63 6.01 -9.79
N GLN A 85 -8.62 6.82 -9.41
CA GLN A 85 -8.72 7.45 -8.10
C GLN A 85 -8.74 6.37 -7.01
N ILE A 86 -7.57 6.12 -6.42
CA ILE A 86 -7.50 5.48 -5.12
C ILE A 86 -8.04 6.51 -4.13
N ASN A 87 -9.33 6.40 -3.80
CA ASN A 87 -9.98 7.19 -2.73
C ASN A 87 -9.38 6.95 -1.33
N ASP A 88 -8.31 6.17 -1.21
CA ASP A 88 -7.63 5.85 0.05
C ASP A 88 -6.37 6.69 0.32
N TRP A 89 -5.94 7.52 -0.63
CA TRP A 89 -4.86 8.48 -0.43
C TRP A 89 -5.43 9.90 -0.48
N PRO A 90 -5.11 10.76 0.50
CA PRO A 90 -5.54 12.14 0.43
C PRO A 90 -4.96 12.75 -0.84
N ASP A 91 -5.83 13.40 -1.61
CA ASP A 91 -5.55 14.09 -2.87
C ASP A 91 -4.51 15.19 -2.60
N MET A 92 -3.23 14.81 -2.57
CA MET A 92 -2.12 15.71 -2.37
C MET A 92 -1.15 15.48 -3.49
N SER A 93 -1.14 16.43 -4.42
CA SER A 93 -0.07 16.72 -5.38
C SER A 93 1.32 16.97 -4.71
N ALA A 94 1.47 16.70 -3.42
CA ALA A 94 2.70 16.76 -2.66
C ALA A 94 3.34 15.37 -2.60
N ARG A 95 4.63 15.31 -2.92
CA ARG A 95 5.44 14.07 -2.85
C ARG A 95 5.21 13.39 -1.50
N SER A 96 4.59 12.22 -1.52
CA SER A 96 4.41 11.41 -0.32
C SER A 96 5.65 10.56 -0.10
N TYR A 97 6.17 10.58 1.11
CA TYR A 97 7.36 9.83 1.50
C TYR A 97 7.00 8.84 2.61
N ALA A 98 7.51 7.63 2.49
CA ALA A 98 7.64 6.70 3.61
C ALA A 98 9.01 6.89 4.27
N VAL A 99 9.17 6.34 5.47
CA VAL A 99 10.47 6.30 6.17
C VAL A 99 10.89 4.86 6.36
N MET A 100 12.04 4.49 5.80
CA MET A 100 12.70 3.22 6.09
C MET A 100 13.71 3.44 7.21
N VAL A 101 13.62 2.61 8.27
CA VAL A 101 14.45 2.68 9.46
C VAL A 101 15.24 1.38 9.58
N LEU A 102 16.56 1.47 9.67
CA LEU A 102 17.46 0.34 9.86
C LEU A 102 18.16 0.46 11.22
N MET A 103 18.26 -0.66 11.93
CA MET A 103 18.90 -0.76 13.23
C MET A 103 19.95 -1.86 13.23
N LEU A 104 21.17 -1.52 13.63
CA LEU A 104 22.23 -2.49 13.87
C LEU A 104 21.96 -3.28 15.16
N PRO A 105 22.50 -4.51 15.30
CA PRO A 105 22.40 -5.26 16.54
C PRO A 105 23.11 -4.49 17.65
N SER A 106 22.41 -4.26 18.77
CA SER A 106 22.93 -3.56 19.94
C SER A 106 23.87 -4.39 20.81
N ASP A 107 24.25 -5.59 20.35
CA ASP A 107 25.20 -6.48 21.04
C ASP A 107 26.65 -6.13 20.68
N SER A 108 26.86 -5.08 19.89
CA SER A 108 28.17 -4.57 19.49
C SER A 108 28.15 -3.04 19.44
N ALA A 109 29.29 -2.39 19.74
CA ALA A 109 29.48 -0.95 19.51
C ALA A 109 29.66 -0.60 18.02
N ARG A 110 29.12 -1.43 17.12
CA ARG A 110 29.23 -1.28 15.66
C ARG A 110 28.50 -0.02 15.22
N LYS A 111 29.14 0.69 14.31
CA LYS A 111 28.60 1.90 13.69
C LYS A 111 28.38 1.70 12.20
N TRP A 112 27.47 2.50 11.62
CA TRP A 112 27.30 2.54 10.18
C TRP A 112 28.50 3.23 9.54
N HIS A 113 29.14 2.56 8.59
CA HIS A 113 30.15 3.15 7.74
C HIS A 113 29.50 4.01 6.64
N VAL A 114 30.26 4.95 6.09
CA VAL A 114 29.76 5.86 5.05
C VAL A 114 29.24 5.09 3.82
N TYR A 115 29.97 4.06 3.37
CA TYR A 115 29.55 3.24 2.23
C TYR A 115 28.27 2.44 2.51
N GLU A 116 28.02 2.03 3.77
CA GLU A 116 26.78 1.33 4.14
C GLU A 116 25.58 2.30 4.09
N LEU A 117 25.78 3.58 4.43
CA LEU A 117 24.75 4.61 4.30
C LEU A 117 24.40 4.88 2.82
N GLU A 118 25.42 5.00 1.97
CA GLU A 118 25.23 5.18 0.52
C GLU A 118 24.50 3.97 -0.10
N LEU A 119 24.80 2.75 0.36
CA LEU A 119 24.08 1.56 -0.06
C LEU A 119 22.60 1.61 0.35
N VAL A 120 22.30 2.05 1.58
CA VAL A 120 20.93 2.18 2.08
C VAL A 120 20.12 3.18 1.24
N GLU A 121 20.74 4.25 0.75
CA GLU A 121 20.10 5.21 -0.16
C GLU A 121 19.66 4.53 -1.48
N VAL A 122 20.54 3.73 -2.09
CA VAL A 122 20.21 2.98 -3.32
C VAL A 122 19.12 1.94 -3.07
N VAL A 123 19.17 1.25 -1.92
CA VAL A 123 18.14 0.29 -1.53
C VAL A 123 16.79 0.98 -1.33
N ALA A 124 16.75 2.19 -0.76
CA ALA A 124 15.52 2.96 -0.59
C ALA A 124 14.83 3.24 -1.94
N ASP A 125 15.60 3.56 -2.99
CA ASP A 125 15.06 3.74 -4.34
C ASP A 125 14.50 2.43 -4.92
N GLN A 126 15.15 1.29 -4.68
CA GLN A 126 14.62 -0.02 -5.11
C GLN A 126 13.35 -0.40 -4.36
N VAL A 127 13.27 -0.09 -3.06
CA VAL A 127 12.05 -0.28 -2.27
C VAL A 127 10.91 0.58 -2.82
N ALA A 128 11.18 1.83 -3.21
CA ALA A 128 10.19 2.69 -3.85
C ALA A 128 9.62 2.08 -5.14
N VAL A 129 10.48 1.52 -6.00
CA VAL A 129 10.06 0.82 -7.23
C VAL A 129 9.21 -0.40 -6.90
N ALA A 130 9.63 -1.22 -5.94
CA ALA A 130 8.88 -2.41 -5.53
C ALA A 130 7.50 -2.05 -4.95
N LEU A 131 7.41 -1.01 -4.12
CA LEU A 131 6.13 -0.50 -3.59
C LEU A 131 5.20 -0.01 -4.72
N SER A 132 5.75 0.68 -5.72
CA SER A 132 5.00 1.11 -6.90
C SER A 132 4.43 -0.08 -7.68
N HIS A 133 5.25 -1.10 -7.93
CA HIS A 133 4.80 -2.32 -8.60
C HIS A 133 3.71 -3.05 -7.79
N ALA A 134 3.86 -3.12 -6.45
CA ALA A 134 2.84 -3.70 -5.59
C ALA A 134 1.52 -2.94 -5.66
N ALA A 135 1.55 -1.60 -5.65
CA ALA A 135 0.37 -0.76 -5.78
C ALA A 135 -0.33 -0.94 -7.14
N ILE A 136 0.42 -1.01 -8.24
CA ILE A 136 -0.12 -1.27 -9.59
C ILE A 136 -0.78 -2.66 -9.66
N LEU A 137 -0.13 -3.67 -9.07
CA LEU A 137 -0.67 -5.03 -9.06
C LEU A 137 -1.98 -5.11 -8.28
N GLU A 138 -2.04 -4.48 -7.10
CA GLU A 138 -3.24 -4.43 -6.27
C GLU A 138 -4.40 -3.75 -7.00
N GLU A 139 -4.12 -2.64 -7.69
CA GLU A 139 -5.12 -1.92 -8.49
C GLU A 139 -5.63 -2.78 -9.66
N SER A 140 -4.72 -3.44 -10.38
CA SER A 140 -5.07 -4.35 -11.48
C SER A 140 -5.97 -5.50 -11.00
N MET A 141 -5.67 -6.07 -9.83
CA MET A 141 -6.52 -7.11 -9.22
C MET A 141 -7.91 -6.57 -8.89
N ARG A 142 -8.01 -5.39 -8.26
CA ARG A 142 -9.31 -4.77 -7.95
C ARG A 142 -10.14 -4.47 -9.20
N ALA A 143 -9.50 -3.91 -10.24
CA ALA A 143 -10.17 -3.62 -11.51
C ALA A 143 -10.68 -4.90 -12.19
N ARG A 144 -9.88 -5.97 -12.17
CA ARG A 144 -10.28 -7.28 -12.67
C ARG A 144 -11.50 -7.83 -11.94
N ASP A 145 -11.50 -7.75 -10.61
CA ASP A 145 -12.60 -8.28 -9.79
C ASP A 145 -13.89 -7.49 -10.05
N LEU A 146 -13.83 -6.15 -10.18
CA LEU A 146 -14.97 -5.32 -10.58
C LEU A 146 -15.52 -5.70 -11.97
N LEU A 147 -14.64 -5.95 -12.95
CA LEU A 147 -15.05 -6.37 -14.28
C LEU A 147 -15.71 -7.75 -14.27
N MET A 148 -15.26 -8.67 -13.40
CA MET A 148 -15.92 -9.97 -13.22
C MET A 148 -17.34 -9.82 -12.70
N ASP A 149 -17.54 -8.98 -11.67
CA ASP A 149 -18.87 -8.71 -11.12
C ASP A 149 -19.81 -8.08 -12.15
N GLN A 150 -19.32 -7.12 -12.93
CA GLN A 150 -20.10 -6.50 -14.01
C GLN A 150 -20.48 -7.50 -15.10
N ASN A 151 -19.58 -8.41 -15.47
CA ASN A 151 -19.85 -9.42 -16.49
C ASN A 151 -20.95 -10.39 -16.03
N VAL A 152 -20.92 -10.81 -14.76
CA VAL A 152 -21.98 -11.65 -14.17
C VAL A 152 -23.33 -10.92 -14.20
N ALA A 153 -23.36 -9.64 -13.82
CA ALA A 153 -24.59 -8.85 -13.86
C ALA A 153 -25.15 -8.67 -15.28
N LEU A 154 -24.28 -8.45 -16.27
CA LEU A 154 -24.66 -8.34 -17.67
C LEU A 154 -25.20 -9.65 -18.23
N ASP A 155 -24.56 -10.77 -17.90
CA ASP A 155 -25.02 -12.11 -18.32
C ASP A 155 -26.41 -12.43 -17.76
N LEU A 156 -26.69 -12.04 -16.51
CA LEU A 156 -28.01 -12.21 -15.90
C LEU A 156 -29.06 -11.37 -16.65
N ALA A 157 -28.80 -10.07 -16.82
CA ALA A 157 -29.72 -9.17 -17.52
C ALA A 157 -29.99 -9.61 -18.96
N ARG A 158 -28.95 -10.13 -19.64
CA ARG A 158 -29.08 -10.70 -20.99
C ARG A 158 -30.01 -11.91 -20.99
N ARG A 159 -29.84 -12.87 -20.06
CA ARG A 159 -30.70 -14.06 -19.99
C ARG A 159 -32.15 -13.71 -19.70
N GLU A 160 -32.40 -12.75 -18.81
CA GLU A 160 -33.75 -12.24 -18.52
C GLU A 160 -34.41 -11.65 -19.77
N ALA A 161 -33.68 -10.82 -20.52
CA ALA A 161 -34.17 -10.26 -21.77
C ALA A 161 -34.46 -11.35 -22.82
N GLU A 162 -33.58 -12.35 -22.96
CA GLU A 162 -33.79 -13.47 -23.87
C GLU A 162 -35.01 -14.33 -23.48
N MET A 163 -35.27 -14.54 -22.19
CA MET A 163 -36.46 -15.24 -21.72
C MET A 163 -37.74 -14.45 -22.00
N ALA A 164 -37.73 -13.13 -21.77
CA ALA A 164 -38.86 -12.26 -22.08
C ALA A 164 -39.19 -12.24 -23.58
N ILE A 165 -38.16 -12.21 -24.44
CA ILE A 165 -38.33 -12.30 -25.90
C ILE A 165 -38.92 -13.65 -26.31
N ARG A 166 -38.42 -14.76 -25.74
CA ARG A 166 -38.96 -16.10 -26.02
C ARG A 166 -40.43 -16.21 -25.62
N ALA A 167 -40.78 -15.83 -24.40
CA ALA A 167 -42.17 -15.84 -23.92
C ALA A 167 -43.10 -14.99 -24.81
N ARG A 168 -42.62 -13.81 -25.26
CA ARG A 168 -43.36 -12.98 -26.23
C ARG A 168 -43.59 -13.70 -27.55
N ASN A 169 -42.56 -14.36 -28.09
CA ASN A 169 -42.67 -15.07 -29.37
C ASN A 169 -43.60 -16.28 -29.26
N ASP A 170 -43.52 -17.04 -28.17
CA ASP A 170 -44.40 -18.18 -27.90
C ASP A 170 -45.87 -17.73 -27.79
N PHE A 171 -46.13 -16.63 -27.09
CA PHE A 171 -47.47 -16.04 -27.00
C PHE A 171 -48.01 -15.64 -28.39
N LEU A 172 -47.19 -14.98 -29.22
CA LEU A 172 -47.56 -14.63 -30.59
C LEU A 172 -47.80 -15.86 -31.48
N ALA A 173 -47.06 -16.95 -31.26
CA ALA A 173 -47.25 -18.20 -31.99
C ALA A 173 -48.57 -18.87 -31.63
N VAL A 174 -48.90 -18.96 -30.33
CA VAL A 174 -50.18 -19.50 -29.85
C VAL A 174 -51.35 -18.68 -30.41
N MET A 175 -51.31 -17.35 -30.29
CA MET A 175 -52.38 -16.50 -30.82
C MET A 175 -52.53 -16.63 -32.35
N ASN A 176 -51.43 -16.69 -33.10
CA ASN A 176 -51.49 -16.90 -34.54
C ASN A 176 -52.09 -18.26 -34.91
N HIS A 177 -51.79 -19.31 -34.15
CA HIS A 177 -52.36 -20.63 -34.39
C HIS A 177 -53.88 -20.63 -34.17
N GLU A 178 -54.35 -20.05 -33.06
CA GLU A 178 -55.79 -19.95 -32.77
C GLU A 178 -56.56 -19.10 -33.79
N MET A 179 -55.95 -18.04 -34.35
CA MET A 179 -56.59 -17.25 -35.41
C MET A 179 -56.64 -17.95 -36.77
N ARG A 180 -55.82 -18.99 -37.01
CA ARG A 180 -55.69 -19.65 -38.33
C ARG A 180 -56.56 -20.89 -38.47
N THR A 181 -56.96 -21.49 -37.36
CA THR A 181 -57.92 -22.60 -37.29
C THR A 181 -59.17 -22.15 -36.55
N PRO A 182 -60.10 -21.44 -37.20
CA PRO A 182 -61.42 -21.23 -36.63
C PRO A 182 -62.16 -22.58 -36.64
N MET A 183 -62.80 -22.94 -35.52
CA MET A 183 -63.77 -24.05 -35.47
C MET A 183 -64.97 -23.79 -36.37
#